data_AF-A0AAJ1S2Z7-F1
#
_entry.id   AF-A0AAJ1S2Z7-F1
#
_cell.length_a   1.000
_cell.length_b   1.000
_cell.length_c   1.000
_cell.angle_alpha   90.00
_cell.angle_beta   90.00
_cell.angle_gamma   90.00
#
_symmetry.space_group_name_H-M   'P 1'
#
loop_
_entity.id
_entity.type
_entity.pdbx_description
1 polymer ?
#
loop_
_entity_poly.entity_id
_entity_poly.type
_entity_poly.pdbx_seq_one_letter_code
_entity_poly.pdbx_strand_id
1 'polypeptide(L)'
;MNRRNANEVSTFQAPSGLFDNLQKVLVDLIELHLQGKQAHWNVVGTNFRDLHLQLDSLVDVAREASDTIAERMRALNAVPDGRSDTVVATTTVPAAPPGLVSVADTVDIITTRIHAVVGTLRAVHDDVDDADPTTADLLHAIIDDLEKEAWLLKAETETA
;
A
#
# COMPACT_ATOMS: atom_id res chain seq x y z
N MET A 1 28.62 6.97 -38.60
CA MET A 1 28.05 5.90 -37.75
C MET A 1 26.87 6.48 -37.00
N ASN A 2 25.72 5.80 -36.96
CA ASN A 2 24.48 6.33 -36.35
C ASN A 2 24.30 5.90 -34.88
N ARG A 3 25.41 5.74 -34.13
CA ARG A 3 25.39 5.33 -32.71
C ARG A 3 25.59 6.57 -31.84
N ARG A 4 24.88 6.65 -30.70
CA ARG A 4 25.05 7.70 -29.70
C ARG A 4 26.49 7.69 -29.14
N ASN A 5 27.00 8.86 -28.82
CA ASN A 5 28.24 8.98 -28.06
C ASN A 5 27.97 8.60 -26.59
N ALA A 6 28.96 8.01 -25.92
CA ALA A 6 28.81 7.65 -24.50
C ALA A 6 28.42 8.86 -23.63
N ASN A 7 28.92 10.04 -23.97
CA ASN A 7 28.66 11.30 -23.25
C ASN A 7 27.23 11.85 -23.46
N GLU A 8 26.48 11.31 -24.42
CA GLU A 8 25.08 11.67 -24.70
C GLU A 8 24.09 10.74 -23.99
N VAL A 9 24.57 9.73 -23.27
CA VAL A 9 23.73 8.80 -22.52
C VAL A 9 23.44 9.40 -21.15
N SER A 10 22.18 9.75 -20.90
CA SER A 10 21.67 10.18 -19.59
C SER A 10 20.61 9.20 -19.08
N THR A 11 20.57 8.99 -17.78
CA THR A 11 19.46 8.27 -17.12
C THR A 11 18.27 9.21 -16.94
N PHE A 12 17.10 8.63 -16.73
CA PHE A 12 15.94 9.38 -16.26
C PHE A 12 16.27 10.11 -14.94
N GLN A 13 15.76 11.33 -14.80
CA GLN A 13 15.93 12.17 -13.61
C GLN A 13 14.52 12.54 -13.14
N ALA A 14 14.07 11.86 -12.09
CA ALA A 14 12.77 12.11 -11.50
C ALA A 14 12.74 13.46 -10.76
N PRO A 15 11.62 14.19 -10.79
CA PRO A 15 11.44 15.36 -9.94
C PRO A 15 11.36 14.93 -8.47
N SER A 16 11.89 15.75 -7.55
CA SER A 16 11.86 15.44 -6.10
C SER A 16 10.45 15.15 -5.55
N GLY A 17 9.41 15.79 -6.09
CA GLY A 17 8.02 15.54 -5.70
C GLY A 17 7.54 14.11 -5.94
N LEU A 18 8.11 13.41 -6.95
CA LEU A 18 7.82 11.99 -7.17
C LEU A 18 8.27 11.15 -5.96
N PHE A 19 9.41 11.48 -5.37
CA PHE A 19 9.97 10.74 -4.24
C PHE A 19 9.15 10.92 -2.98
N ASP A 20 8.70 12.14 -2.71
CA ASP A 20 7.82 12.43 -1.58
C ASP A 20 6.47 11.71 -1.72
N ASN A 21 5.93 11.63 -2.94
CA ASN A 21 4.68 10.93 -3.22
C ASN A 21 4.82 9.41 -3.05
N LEU A 22 5.90 8.80 -3.55
CA LEU A 22 6.15 7.37 -3.34
C LEU A 22 6.44 7.02 -1.88
N GLN A 23 7.11 7.91 -1.14
CA GLN A 23 7.35 7.72 0.29
C GLN A 23 6.04 7.69 1.10
N LYS A 24 5.04 8.51 0.75
CA LYS A 24 3.69 8.46 1.38
C LYS A 24 3.01 7.12 1.14
N VAL A 25 3.06 6.63 -0.11
CA VAL A 25 2.49 5.31 -0.46
C VAL A 25 3.19 4.20 0.30
N LEU A 26 4.53 4.24 0.36
CA LEU A 26 5.34 3.23 1.05
C LEU A 26 4.95 3.09 2.53
N VAL A 27 4.89 4.19 3.27
CA VAL A 27 4.61 4.12 4.73
C VAL A 27 3.20 3.62 5.02
N ASP A 28 2.23 3.97 4.16
CA ASP A 28 0.84 3.52 4.31
C ASP A 28 0.68 2.03 3.99
N LEU A 29 1.40 1.51 2.98
CA LEU A 29 1.46 0.07 2.70
C LEU A 29 2.12 -0.71 3.85
N ILE A 30 3.20 -0.16 4.43
CA ILE A 30 3.86 -0.78 5.59
C ILE A 30 2.92 -0.83 6.79
N GLU A 31 2.26 0.28 7.10
CA GLU A 31 1.28 0.35 8.20
C GLU A 31 0.13 -0.65 7.97
N LEU A 32 -0.39 -0.74 6.74
CA LEU A 32 -1.47 -1.65 6.41
C LEU A 32 -1.09 -3.12 6.66
N HIS A 33 0.10 -3.56 6.25
CA HIS A 33 0.48 -4.96 6.48
C HIS A 33 0.78 -5.25 7.97
N LEU A 34 1.20 -4.26 8.75
CA LEU A 34 1.37 -4.39 10.20
C LEU A 34 0.01 -4.55 10.89
N GLN A 35 -0.93 -3.66 10.57
CA GLN A 35 -2.28 -3.72 11.12
C GLN A 35 -3.07 -4.95 10.62
N GLY A 36 -2.84 -5.39 9.38
CA GLY A 36 -3.40 -6.63 8.84
C GLY A 36 -2.98 -7.86 9.65
N LYS A 37 -1.69 -7.98 10.02
CA LYS A 37 -1.24 -9.06 10.91
C LYS A 37 -1.80 -8.94 12.33
N GLN A 38 -1.90 -7.72 12.85
CA GLN A 38 -2.52 -7.48 14.15
C GLN A 38 -3.96 -7.98 14.19
N ALA A 39 -4.76 -7.71 13.15
CA ALA A 39 -6.11 -8.23 13.02
C ALA A 39 -6.14 -9.75 12.82
N HIS A 40 -5.27 -10.28 11.95
CA HIS A 40 -5.17 -11.72 11.67
C HIS A 40 -4.93 -12.55 12.94
N TRP A 41 -4.13 -12.06 13.89
CA TRP A 41 -3.87 -12.74 15.15
C TRP A 41 -5.00 -12.64 16.16
N ASN A 42 -5.74 -11.53 16.18
CA ASN A 42 -6.64 -11.18 17.28
C ASN A 42 -8.13 -11.20 16.93
N VAL A 43 -8.49 -11.54 15.69
CA VAL A 43 -9.88 -11.72 15.27
C VAL A 43 -10.49 -12.95 15.91
N VAL A 44 -11.74 -12.83 16.40
CA VAL A 44 -12.51 -13.92 17.00
C VAL A 44 -13.98 -13.85 16.61
N GLY A 45 -14.67 -14.99 16.57
CA GLY A 45 -16.12 -15.06 16.34
C GLY A 45 -16.54 -16.00 15.21
N THR A 46 -17.81 -15.92 14.84
CA THR A 46 -18.38 -16.68 13.72
C THR A 46 -17.65 -16.34 12.42
N ASN A 47 -17.28 -17.36 11.65
CA ASN A 47 -16.49 -17.23 10.42
C ASN A 47 -15.01 -16.79 10.59
N PHE A 48 -14.46 -16.93 11.82
CA PHE A 48 -13.05 -16.63 12.13
C PHE A 48 -12.05 -17.13 11.08
N ARG A 49 -12.17 -18.39 10.64
CA ARG A 49 -11.15 -19.03 9.80
C ARG A 49 -11.01 -18.34 8.44
N ASP A 50 -12.11 -18.00 7.79
CA ASP A 50 -12.06 -17.40 6.45
C ASP A 50 -11.52 -15.98 6.54
N LEU A 51 -11.97 -15.18 7.52
CA LEU A 51 -11.40 -13.85 7.74
C LEU A 51 -9.92 -13.89 8.13
N HIS A 52 -9.51 -14.83 8.98
CA HIS A 52 -8.11 -15.05 9.34
C HIS A 52 -7.22 -15.33 8.12
N LEU A 53 -7.69 -16.14 7.17
CA LEU A 53 -6.95 -16.44 5.93
C LEU A 53 -6.99 -15.27 4.94
N GLN A 54 -8.12 -14.57 4.82
CA GLN A 54 -8.24 -13.39 3.95
C GLN A 54 -7.30 -12.27 4.40
N LEU A 55 -7.16 -12.05 5.71
CA LEU A 55 -6.23 -11.06 6.25
C LEU A 55 -4.77 -11.38 5.90
N ASP A 56 -4.40 -12.66 5.71
CA ASP A 56 -3.07 -13.02 5.22
C ASP A 56 -2.89 -12.71 3.73
N SER A 57 -3.92 -12.94 2.91
CA SER A 57 -3.92 -12.50 1.50
C SER A 57 -3.65 -10.99 1.39
N LEU A 58 -4.40 -10.19 2.15
CA LEU A 58 -4.20 -8.74 2.22
C LEU A 58 -2.77 -8.35 2.65
N VAL A 59 -2.25 -9.01 3.68
CA VAL A 59 -0.91 -8.73 4.20
C VAL A 59 0.16 -9.02 3.15
N ASP A 60 0.03 -10.12 2.41
CA ASP A 60 0.97 -10.49 1.37
C ASP A 60 0.93 -9.48 0.21
N VAL A 61 -0.27 -9.06 -0.24
CA VAL A 61 -0.46 -8.00 -1.24
C VAL A 61 0.22 -6.70 -0.78
N ALA A 62 -0.07 -6.23 0.44
CA ALA A 62 0.48 -4.97 0.95
C ALA A 62 2.02 -5.02 1.11
N ARG A 63 2.58 -6.18 1.50
CA ARG A 63 4.04 -6.37 1.59
C ARG A 63 4.71 -6.34 0.23
N GLU A 64 4.20 -7.09 -0.75
CA GLU A 64 4.75 -7.12 -2.10
C GLU A 64 4.64 -5.73 -2.77
N ALA A 65 3.53 -5.03 -2.55
CA ALA A 65 3.37 -3.65 -3.01
C ALA A 65 4.37 -2.70 -2.34
N SER A 66 4.62 -2.83 -1.03
CA SER A 66 5.60 -1.98 -0.33
C SER A 66 7.01 -2.17 -0.88
N ASP A 67 7.40 -3.41 -1.19
CA ASP A 67 8.68 -3.74 -1.80
C ASP A 67 8.76 -3.16 -3.23
N THR A 68 7.73 -3.38 -4.05
CA THR A 68 7.63 -2.82 -5.40
C THR A 68 7.84 -1.30 -5.42
N ILE A 69 7.20 -0.57 -4.51
CA ILE A 69 7.33 0.89 -4.40
C ILE A 69 8.73 1.29 -3.92
N ALA A 70 9.26 0.64 -2.88
CA ALA A 70 10.59 0.94 -2.36
C ALA A 70 11.69 0.66 -3.41
N GLU A 71 11.61 -0.47 -4.12
CA GLU A 71 12.53 -0.79 -5.22
C GLU A 71 12.37 0.16 -6.40
N ARG A 72 11.14 0.59 -6.73
CA ARG A 72 10.92 1.62 -7.76
C ARG A 72 11.59 2.93 -7.38
N MET A 73 11.49 3.35 -6.13
CA MET A 73 12.24 4.52 -5.63
C MET A 73 13.75 4.33 -5.83
N ARG A 74 14.31 3.16 -5.51
CA ARG A 74 15.73 2.87 -5.74
C ARG A 74 16.11 2.90 -7.22
N ALA A 75 15.27 2.38 -8.11
CA ALA A 75 15.48 2.41 -9.56
C ALA A 75 15.52 3.85 -10.11
N LEU A 76 14.80 4.77 -9.48
CA LEU A 76 14.79 6.21 -9.79
C LEU A 76 15.80 7.02 -8.95
N ASN A 77 16.73 6.34 -8.27
CA ASN A 77 17.78 6.90 -7.41
C ASN A 77 17.31 7.59 -6.12
N ALA A 78 16.05 7.42 -5.71
CA ALA A 78 15.53 7.87 -4.43
C ALA A 78 15.78 6.87 -3.31
N VAL A 79 15.87 7.33 -2.06
CA VAL A 79 16.14 6.49 -0.89
C VAL A 79 14.87 6.38 -0.03
N PRO A 80 14.22 5.21 0.02
CA PRO A 80 13.03 5.00 0.85
C PRO A 80 13.38 4.95 2.34
N ASP A 81 12.42 5.30 3.20
CA ASP A 81 12.50 5.12 4.65
C ASP A 81 11.29 4.37 5.19
N GLY A 82 11.45 3.06 5.39
CA GLY A 82 10.43 2.17 5.96
C GLY A 82 10.63 1.84 7.44
N ARG A 83 11.45 2.61 8.17
CA ARG A 83 11.70 2.36 9.61
C ARG A 83 10.42 2.63 10.42
N SER A 84 10.24 1.88 11.50
CA SER A 84 9.05 1.96 12.36
C SER A 84 8.74 3.37 12.86
N ASP A 85 9.77 4.13 13.26
CA ASP A 85 9.60 5.50 13.75
C ASP A 85 9.07 6.45 12.65
N THR A 86 9.52 6.25 11.42
CA THR A 86 9.05 7.03 10.26
C THR A 86 7.60 6.65 9.94
N VAL A 87 7.33 5.35 9.82
CA VAL A 87 5.98 4.84 9.50
C VAL A 87 4.94 5.37 10.48
N VAL A 88 5.16 5.20 11.79
CA VAL A 88 4.20 5.65 12.82
C VAL A 88 4.04 7.17 12.87
N ALA A 89 5.09 7.93 12.54
CA ALA A 89 5.05 9.39 12.55
C ALA A 89 4.36 9.99 11.31
N THR A 90 4.29 9.26 10.20
CA THR A 90 3.88 9.83 8.90
C THR A 90 2.73 9.11 8.19
N THR A 91 2.37 7.89 8.60
CA THR A 91 1.24 7.18 7.99
C THR A 91 -0.07 7.93 8.17
N THR A 92 -0.94 7.85 7.16
CA THR A 92 -2.30 8.39 7.19
C THR A 92 -3.33 7.35 7.66
N VAL A 93 -2.92 6.08 7.79
CA VAL A 93 -3.81 4.97 8.14
C VAL A 93 -4.21 5.06 9.62
N PRO A 94 -5.52 5.05 9.96
CA PRO A 94 -5.96 5.09 11.35
C PRO A 94 -5.44 3.89 12.16
N ALA A 95 -4.93 4.14 13.37
CA ALA A 95 -4.41 3.09 14.25
C ALA A 95 -5.45 1.99 14.55
N ALA A 96 -5.07 0.71 14.47
CA ALA A 96 -5.90 -0.41 14.89
C ALA A 96 -6.08 -0.43 16.43
N PRO A 97 -7.25 -0.83 16.95
CA PRO A 97 -7.43 -1.01 18.38
C PRO A 97 -6.59 -2.19 18.92
N PRO A 98 -6.17 -2.16 20.18
CA PRO A 98 -5.51 -3.29 20.82
C PRO A 98 -6.53 -4.37 21.25
N GLY A 99 -6.05 -5.58 21.49
CA GLY A 99 -6.84 -6.68 22.06
C GLY A 99 -7.64 -7.47 21.02
N LEU A 100 -8.56 -8.30 21.50
CA LEU A 100 -9.42 -9.14 20.66
C LEU A 100 -10.53 -8.30 20.01
N VAL A 101 -10.82 -8.59 18.74
CA VAL A 101 -11.81 -7.88 17.93
C VAL A 101 -12.76 -8.90 17.28
N SER A 102 -14.05 -8.58 17.22
CA SER A 102 -15.02 -9.47 16.58
C SER A 102 -14.77 -9.55 15.06
N VAL A 103 -15.24 -10.61 14.41
CA VAL A 103 -15.20 -10.73 12.93
C VAL A 103 -15.85 -9.51 12.25
N ALA A 104 -17.06 -9.13 12.67
CA ALA A 104 -17.77 -7.99 12.08
C ALA A 104 -16.99 -6.66 12.24
N ASP A 105 -16.50 -6.37 13.46
CA ASP A 105 -15.71 -5.16 13.69
C ASP A 105 -14.39 -5.19 12.91
N THR A 106 -13.77 -6.36 12.78
CA THR A 106 -12.51 -6.53 12.04
C THR A 106 -12.69 -6.22 10.56
N VAL A 107 -13.81 -6.66 9.95
CA VAL A 107 -14.15 -6.32 8.56
C VAL A 107 -14.20 -4.81 8.38
N ASP A 108 -14.95 -4.10 9.21
CA ASP A 108 -15.11 -2.64 9.10
C ASP A 108 -13.79 -1.89 9.35
N ILE A 109 -13.05 -2.32 10.37
CA ILE A 109 -11.75 -1.77 10.74
C ILE A 109 -10.78 -1.89 9.56
N ILE A 110 -10.57 -3.10 9.05
CA ILE A 110 -9.56 -3.34 8.02
C ILE A 110 -9.98 -2.76 6.67
N THR A 111 -11.26 -2.86 6.29
CA THR A 111 -11.77 -2.23 5.06
C THR A 111 -11.54 -0.72 5.07
N THR A 112 -11.77 -0.05 6.20
CA THR A 112 -11.48 1.39 6.34
C THR A 112 -10.02 1.72 6.10
N ARG A 113 -9.11 0.85 6.57
CA ARG A 113 -7.66 1.06 6.46
C ARG A 113 -7.16 0.81 5.04
N ILE A 114 -7.71 -0.20 4.35
CA ILE A 114 -7.47 -0.40 2.92
C ILE A 114 -7.89 0.85 2.14
N HIS A 115 -9.09 1.39 2.40
CA HIS A 115 -9.54 2.61 1.74
C HIS A 115 -8.71 3.84 2.07
N ALA A 116 -8.11 3.93 3.26
CA ALA A 116 -7.16 5.00 3.58
C ALA A 116 -5.91 4.91 2.70
N VAL A 117 -5.31 3.71 2.58
CA VAL A 117 -4.16 3.48 1.69
C VAL A 117 -4.52 3.79 0.23
N VAL A 118 -5.61 3.22 -0.28
CA VAL A 118 -6.10 3.51 -1.64
C VAL A 118 -6.35 5.01 -1.83
N GLY A 119 -6.87 5.71 -0.82
CA GLY A 119 -7.01 7.16 -0.82
C GLY A 119 -5.68 7.89 -1.03
N THR A 120 -4.61 7.46 -0.35
CA THR A 120 -3.24 7.97 -0.56
C THR A 120 -2.75 7.70 -2.00
N LEU A 121 -2.90 6.47 -2.51
CA LEU A 121 -2.49 6.13 -3.88
C LEU A 121 -3.21 6.99 -4.91
N ARG A 122 -4.53 7.13 -4.79
CA ARG A 122 -5.35 7.95 -5.69
C ARG A 122 -5.03 9.44 -5.57
N ALA A 123 -4.67 9.93 -4.38
CA ALA A 123 -4.33 11.33 -4.17
C ALA A 123 -2.98 11.73 -4.79
N VAL A 124 -2.03 10.81 -4.89
CA VAL A 124 -0.72 11.07 -5.52
C VAL A 124 -0.68 10.70 -7.00
N HIS A 125 -1.70 10.00 -7.50
CA HIS A 125 -1.70 9.38 -8.83
C HIS A 125 -1.33 10.34 -9.95
N ASP A 126 -2.05 11.46 -10.08
CA ASP A 126 -1.88 12.37 -11.23
C ASP A 126 -0.47 13.00 -11.25
N ASP A 127 0.05 13.40 -10.07
CA ASP A 127 1.41 13.92 -9.94
C ASP A 127 2.47 12.86 -10.30
N VAL A 128 2.20 11.58 -10.00
CA VAL A 128 3.09 10.47 -10.33
C VAL A 128 3.05 10.17 -11.83
N ASP A 129 1.86 10.16 -12.44
CA ASP A 129 1.68 9.91 -13.87
C ASP A 129 2.30 11.03 -14.72
N ASP A 130 2.10 12.28 -14.34
CA ASP A 130 2.73 13.44 -14.98
C ASP A 130 4.27 13.38 -14.93
N ALA A 131 4.83 12.83 -13.85
CA ALA A 131 6.27 12.70 -13.67
C ALA A 131 6.85 11.48 -14.39
N ASP A 132 6.20 10.31 -14.28
CA ASP A 132 6.67 9.03 -14.79
C ASP A 132 5.52 8.02 -14.92
N PRO A 133 4.89 7.92 -16.10
CA PRO A 133 3.75 7.03 -16.33
C PRO A 133 4.03 5.55 -16.02
N THR A 134 5.29 5.11 -16.15
CA THR A 134 5.67 3.73 -15.79
C THR A 134 5.54 3.46 -14.29
N THR A 135 5.71 4.47 -13.44
CA THR A 135 5.44 4.35 -12.01
C THR A 135 3.94 4.39 -11.73
N ALA A 136 3.15 5.16 -12.49
CA ALA A 136 1.70 5.20 -12.34
C ALA A 136 1.03 3.84 -12.63
N ASP A 137 1.53 3.08 -13.62
CA ASP A 137 1.07 1.71 -13.88
C ASP A 137 1.20 0.80 -12.65
N LEU A 138 2.26 0.99 -11.83
CA LEU A 138 2.41 0.25 -10.57
C LEU A 138 1.33 0.65 -9.56
N LEU A 139 0.96 1.93 -9.51
CA LEU A 139 -0.13 2.40 -8.66
C LEU A 139 -1.47 1.83 -9.10
N HIS A 140 -1.74 1.69 -10.41
CA HIS A 140 -2.96 1.05 -10.91
C HIS A 140 -3.07 -0.38 -10.40
N ALA A 141 -2.01 -1.18 -10.56
CA ALA A 141 -2.00 -2.57 -10.11
C ALA A 141 -2.26 -2.68 -8.60
N ILE A 142 -1.61 -1.84 -7.79
CA ILE A 142 -1.80 -1.84 -6.33
C ILE A 142 -3.21 -1.39 -5.95
N ILE A 143 -3.76 -0.37 -6.62
CA ILE A 143 -5.15 0.09 -6.40
C ILE A 143 -6.13 -1.05 -6.70
N ASP A 144 -5.97 -1.71 -7.85
CA ASP A 144 -6.85 -2.79 -8.28
C ASP A 144 -6.86 -3.96 -7.26
N ASP A 145 -5.67 -4.39 -6.82
CA ASP A 145 -5.53 -5.48 -5.85
C ASP A 145 -6.09 -5.10 -4.47
N LEU A 146 -5.81 -3.89 -3.98
CA LEU A 146 -6.32 -3.43 -2.69
C LEU A 146 -7.84 -3.22 -2.69
N GLU A 147 -8.42 -2.65 -3.74
CA GLU A 147 -9.88 -2.48 -3.83
C GLU A 147 -10.59 -3.85 -3.95
N LYS A 148 -9.96 -4.84 -4.57
CA LYS A 148 -10.44 -6.22 -4.56
C LYS A 148 -10.39 -6.85 -3.17
N GLU A 149 -9.28 -6.68 -2.43
CA GLU A 149 -9.17 -7.16 -1.04
C GLU A 149 -10.22 -6.49 -0.14
N ALA A 150 -10.47 -5.19 -0.31
CA ALA A 150 -11.53 -4.47 0.40
C ALA A 150 -12.92 -5.07 0.12
N TRP A 151 -13.22 -5.38 -1.14
CA TRP A 151 -14.48 -6.04 -1.51
C TRP A 151 -14.62 -7.41 -0.86
N LEU A 152 -13.58 -8.26 -0.96
CA LEU A 152 -13.61 -9.63 -0.41
C LEU A 152 -13.87 -9.64 1.10
N LEU A 153 -13.34 -8.67 1.84
CA LEU A 153 -13.62 -8.49 3.26
C LEU A 153 -15.03 -7.95 3.51
N LYS A 154 -15.37 -6.83 2.87
CA LYS A 154 -16.61 -6.10 3.13
C LYS A 154 -17.86 -6.93 2.81
N ALA A 155 -17.78 -7.83 1.83
CA ALA A 155 -18.88 -8.72 1.47
C ALA A 155 -19.36 -9.63 2.63
N GLU A 156 -18.53 -9.86 3.66
CA GLU A 156 -18.93 -10.61 4.87
C GLU A 156 -20.04 -9.92 5.68
N THR A 157 -20.10 -8.59 5.67
CA THR A 157 -21.05 -7.80 6.48
C THR A 157 -22.10 -7.05 5.67
N GLU A 158 -22.08 -7.14 4.34
CA GLU A 158 -23.08 -6.52 3.47
C GLU A 158 -24.45 -7.21 3.53
N THR A 159 -25.51 -6.41 3.43
CA THR A 159 -26.90 -6.88 3.37
C THR A 159 -27.52 -6.49 2.03
N ALA A 160 -28.26 -7.42 1.41
CA ALA A 160 -28.98 -7.23 0.15
C ALA A 160 -30.27 -6.42 0.28
#